data_AF-A0A953MU21-F1
#
_entry.id   AF-A0A953MU21-F1
#
_cell.length_a   1.000
_cell.length_b   1.000
_cell.length_c   1.000
_cell.angle_alpha   90.00
_cell.angle_beta   90.00
_cell.angle_gamma   90.00
#
_symmetry.space_group_name_H-M   'P 1'
#
loop_
_entity.id
_entity.type
_entity.pdbx_description
1 polymer ?
#
loop_
_entity_poly.entity_id
_entity_poly.type
_entity_poly.pdbx_seq_one_letter_code
_entity_poly.pdbx_strand_id
1 'polypeptide(L)'
;MIYIILTILCSTSIVIILKHSETKNGSPLILLAGNYIVAAVISLFFCFAESKSQYSFQSLGFGAVIGLLFMLSFFSYAKAIAAAGPALASVSARISVGIPVILAITIFNESPGTYQLAGFSLTVVTLIFFYFSLKKVNT
;
A
#
# COMPACT_ATOMS: atom_id res chain seq x y z
N MET A 1 -2.31 -20.02 1.84
CA MET A 1 -3.32 -19.21 1.11
C MET A 1 -4.15 -18.31 2.03
N ILE A 2 -4.42 -18.71 3.28
CA ILE A 2 -5.17 -17.88 4.25
C ILE A 2 -4.59 -16.46 4.43
N TYR A 3 -3.26 -16.32 4.45
CA TYR A 3 -2.62 -15.01 4.58
C TYR A 3 -2.94 -14.05 3.43
N ILE A 4 -3.03 -14.54 2.19
CA ILE A 4 -3.37 -13.70 1.03
C ILE A 4 -4.80 -13.17 1.17
N ILE A 5 -5.74 -14.03 1.57
CA ILE A 5 -7.13 -13.65 1.81
C ILE A 5 -7.19 -12.58 2.91
N LEU A 6 -6.48 -12.80 4.02
CA LEU A 6 -6.43 -11.84 5.12
C LEU A 6 -5.79 -10.51 4.70
N THR A 7 -4.70 -10.53 3.93
CA THR A 7 -4.08 -9.32 3.38
C THR A 7 -5.05 -8.56 2.48
N ILE A 8 -5.82 -9.24 1.64
CA ILE A 8 -6.83 -8.60 0.80
C ILE A 8 -7.91 -7.94 1.67
N LEU A 9 -8.45 -8.66 2.66
CA LEU A 9 -9.49 -8.14 3.56
C LEU A 9 -8.99 -6.94 4.39
N CYS A 10 -7.79 -7.02 4.95
CA CYS A 10 -7.19 -5.91 5.69
C CYS A 10 -6.94 -4.71 4.77
N SER A 11 -6.38 -4.94 3.58
CA SER A 11 -6.09 -3.87 2.61
C SER A 11 -7.37 -3.16 2.15
N THR A 12 -8.44 -3.89 1.85
CA THR A 12 -9.73 -3.27 1.47
C THR A 12 -10.39 -2.56 2.63
N SER A 13 -10.29 -3.11 3.85
CA SER A 13 -10.86 -2.51 5.06
C SER A 13 -10.28 -1.13 5.34
N ILE A 14 -8.95 -0.94 5.18
CA ILE A 14 -8.30 0.36 5.39
C ILE A 14 -8.92 1.44 4.49
N VAL A 15 -9.16 1.11 3.21
CA VAL A 15 -9.74 2.06 2.24
C VAL A 15 -11.16 2.46 2.65
N ILE A 16 -11.98 1.49 3.09
CA ILE A 16 -13.36 1.74 3.52
C ILE A 16 -13.37 2.58 4.79
N ILE A 17 -12.50 2.29 5.76
CA ILE A 17 -12.39 3.06 7.01
C ILE A 17 -11.94 4.50 6.72
N LEU A 18 -10.94 4.68 5.85
CA LEU A 18 -10.47 6.00 5.44
C LEU A 18 -11.59 6.80 4.75
N LYS A 19 -12.33 6.16 3.83
CA LYS A 19 -13.47 6.81 3.18
C LYS A 19 -14.57 7.18 4.17
N HIS A 20 -14.89 6.29 5.11
CA HIS A 20 -15.90 6.56 6.15
C HIS A 20 -15.48 7.66 7.12
N SER A 21 -14.19 7.77 7.43
CA SER A 21 -13.66 8.87 8.23
C SER A 21 -13.77 10.18 7.47
N GLU A 22 -13.43 10.19 6.18
CA GLU A 22 -13.51 11.35 5.30
C GLU A 22 -14.94 11.89 5.19
N THR A 23 -15.94 11.03 4.98
CA THR A 23 -17.36 11.46 4.91
C THR A 23 -17.89 12.07 6.21
N LYS A 24 -17.19 11.85 7.33
CA LYS A 24 -17.50 12.43 8.64
C LYS A 24 -16.60 13.61 9.01
N ASN A 25 -15.83 14.16 8.06
CA ASN A 25 -14.81 15.19 8.32
C ASN A 25 -13.79 14.77 9.40
N GLY A 26 -13.52 13.47 9.51
CA GLY A 26 -12.54 12.93 10.43
C GLY A 26 -11.11 13.26 10.00
N SER A 27 -10.19 13.33 10.95
CA SER A 27 -8.77 13.58 10.67
C SER A 27 -8.07 12.28 10.25
N PRO A 28 -7.52 12.19 9.02
CA PRO A 28 -6.73 11.03 8.61
C PRO A 28 -5.53 10.80 9.53
N LEU A 29 -4.97 11.88 10.09
CA LEU A 29 -3.83 11.80 11.01
C LEU A 29 -4.15 10.96 12.25
N ILE A 30 -5.33 11.15 12.85
CA ILE A 30 -5.74 10.40 14.06
C ILE A 30 -5.92 8.91 13.71
N LEU A 31 -6.56 8.62 12.59
CA LEU A 31 -6.80 7.24 12.17
C LEU A 31 -5.48 6.50 11.88
N LEU A 32 -4.57 7.15 11.13
CA LEU A 32 -3.26 6.60 10.81
C LEU A 32 -2.40 6.45 12.07
N ALA A 33 -2.38 7.47 12.95
CA ALA A 33 -1.63 7.40 14.21
C ALA A 33 -2.12 6.23 15.07
N GLY A 34 -3.44 6.04 15.20
CA GLY A 34 -4.03 4.90 15.91
C GLY A 34 -3.57 3.56 15.33
N ASN A 35 -3.63 3.40 14.00
CA ASN A 35 -3.17 2.18 13.32
C ASN A 35 -1.68 1.89 13.59
N TYR A 36 -0.84 2.92 13.54
CA TYR A 36 0.61 2.76 13.76
C TYR A 36 0.96 2.49 15.22
N ILE A 37 0.26 3.10 16.17
CA ILE A 37 0.43 2.81 17.59
C ILE A 37 0.08 1.35 17.87
N VAL A 38 -1.06 0.86 17.35
CA VAL A 38 -1.47 -0.53 17.52
C VAL A 38 -0.45 -1.48 16.88
N ALA A 39 0.00 -1.19 15.66
CA ALA A 39 1.03 -1.99 14.98
C ALA A 39 2.36 -2.01 15.76
N ALA A 40 2.79 -0.87 16.30
CA ALA A 40 4.00 -0.76 17.10
C ALA A 40 3.90 -1.56 18.41
N VAL A 41 2.76 -1.48 19.12
CA VAL A 41 2.53 -2.25 20.35
C VAL A 41 2.55 -3.75 20.08
N ILE A 42 1.84 -4.21 19.03
CA ILE A 42 1.83 -5.61 18.63
C ILE A 42 3.23 -6.07 18.24
N SER A 43 3.95 -5.29 17.43
CA SER A 43 5.31 -5.61 17.00
C SER A 43 6.27 -5.68 18.19
N LEU A 44 6.16 -4.76 19.14
CA LEU A 44 6.96 -4.75 20.37
C LEU A 44 6.69 -6.00 21.22
N PHE A 45 5.41 -6.38 21.37
CA PHE A 45 5.02 -7.60 22.09
C PHE A 45 5.66 -8.85 21.48
N PHE A 46 5.57 -9.03 20.16
CA PHE A 46 6.21 -10.16 19.47
C PHE A 46 7.73 -10.12 19.59
N CYS A 47 8.33 -8.93 19.54
CA CYS A 47 9.77 -8.79 19.66
C CYS A 47 10.31 -9.26 21.02
N PHE A 48 9.55 -9.04 22.09
CA PHE A 48 9.87 -9.55 23.44
C PHE A 48 9.50 -11.01 23.66
N ALA A 49 8.43 -11.50 23.00
CA ALA A 49 8.02 -12.90 23.09
C ALA A 49 9.03 -13.85 22.42
N GLU A 50 9.80 -13.35 21.45
CA GLU A 50 10.73 -14.15 20.66
C GLU A 50 12.14 -14.16 21.29
N SER A 51 12.57 -15.32 21.78
CA SER A 51 13.84 -15.51 22.49
C SER A 51 15.10 -15.43 21.61
N LYS A 52 14.94 -15.33 20.28
CA LYS A 52 16.03 -15.27 19.30
C LYS A 52 16.13 -13.92 18.58
N SER A 53 15.49 -12.86 19.08
CA SER A 53 15.53 -11.53 18.47
C SER A 53 16.97 -11.00 18.41
N GLN A 54 17.48 -10.79 17.19
CA GLN A 54 18.74 -10.08 16.95
C GLN A 54 18.45 -8.62 16.67
N TYR A 55 19.11 -7.74 17.43
CA TYR A 55 18.95 -6.30 17.30
C TYR A 55 20.17 -5.71 16.58
N SER A 56 19.92 -4.89 15.55
CA SER A 56 20.94 -4.17 14.83
C SER A 56 20.51 -2.71 14.63
N PHE A 57 21.42 -1.79 14.89
CA PHE A 57 21.21 -0.36 14.62
C PHE A 57 20.93 -0.09 13.13
N GLN A 58 21.50 -0.89 12.23
CA GLN A 58 21.24 -0.77 10.79
C GLN A 58 19.78 -1.14 10.46
N SER A 59 19.29 -2.24 11.02
CA SER A 59 17.89 -2.67 10.84
C SER A 59 16.92 -1.64 11.43
N LEU A 60 17.27 -1.04 12.57
CA LEU A 60 16.48 0.04 13.18
C LEU A 60 16.43 1.28 12.26
N GLY A 61 17.57 1.65 11.67
CA GLY A 61 17.66 2.77 10.72
C GLY A 61 16.80 2.55 9.48
N PHE A 62 16.89 1.38 8.84
CA PHE A 62 16.03 1.05 7.70
C PHE A 62 14.55 0.97 8.08
N GLY A 63 14.24 0.39 9.25
CA GLY A 63 12.88 0.32 9.78
C GLY A 63 12.27 1.70 9.97
N ALA A 64 13.02 2.66 10.51
CA ALA A 64 12.58 4.03 10.70
C ALA A 64 12.27 4.72 9.35
N VAL A 65 13.15 4.56 8.36
CA VAL A 65 12.96 5.13 7.01
C VAL A 65 11.72 4.52 6.34
N ILE A 66 11.58 3.19 6.37
CA ILE A 66 10.43 2.50 5.77
C ILE A 66 9.13 2.89 6.49
N GLY A 67 9.14 2.96 7.82
CA GLY A 67 7.98 3.38 8.61
C GLY A 67 7.50 4.79 8.26
N LEU A 68 8.44 5.73 8.08
CA LEU A 68 8.13 7.10 7.67
C LEU A 68 7.56 7.15 6.25
N LEU A 69 8.19 6.44 5.29
CA LEU A 69 7.68 6.34 3.91
C LEU A 69 6.27 5.72 3.87
N PHE A 70 6.02 4.71 4.71
CA PHE A 70 4.72 4.05 4.79
C PHE A 70 3.66 5.00 5.36
N MET A 71 4.01 5.81 6.37
CA MET A 71 3.12 6.80 6.96
C MET A 71 2.73 7.86 5.92
N LEU A 72 3.74 8.40 5.22
CA LEU A 72 3.52 9.36 4.13
C LEU A 72 2.65 8.77 3.01
N SER A 73 2.89 7.51 2.66
CA SER A 73 2.11 6.82 1.62
C SER A 73 0.64 6.70 2.00
N PHE A 74 0.32 6.32 3.25
CA PHE A 74 -1.07 6.27 3.70
C PHE A 74 -1.72 7.65 3.80
N PHE A 75 -0.96 8.68 4.16
CA PHE A 75 -1.48 10.04 4.21
C PHE A 75 -1.82 10.56 2.81
N SER A 76 -0.93 10.32 1.84
CA SER A 76 -1.20 10.55 0.42
C SER A 76 -2.39 9.74 -0.08
N TYR A 77 -2.53 8.50 0.39
CA TYR A 77 -3.66 7.65 0.01
C TYR A 77 -4.99 8.18 0.55
N ALA A 78 -5.02 8.65 1.80
CA ALA A 78 -6.20 9.30 2.37
C ALA A 78 -6.60 10.56 1.58
N LYS A 79 -5.63 11.39 1.18
CA LYS A 79 -5.87 12.54 0.30
C LYS A 79 -6.40 12.13 -1.07
N ALA A 80 -5.85 11.07 -1.67
CA ALA A 80 -6.33 10.54 -2.94
C ALA A 80 -7.77 10.02 -2.85
N ILE A 81 -8.14 9.38 -1.73
CA ILE A 81 -9.52 8.95 -1.46
C ILE A 81 -10.47 10.16 -1.36
N ALA A 82 -10.04 11.24 -0.71
CA ALA A 82 -10.79 12.48 -0.62
C ALA A 82 -10.98 13.14 -2.00
N ALA A 83 -9.93 13.16 -2.83
CA ALA A 83 -9.94 13.83 -4.13
C ALA A 83 -10.66 13.05 -5.24
N ALA A 84 -10.51 11.73 -5.27
CA ALA A 84 -10.92 10.89 -6.41
C ALA A 84 -11.81 9.69 -6.02
N GLY A 85 -12.11 9.54 -4.74
CA GLY A 85 -12.87 8.41 -4.22
C GLY A 85 -12.04 7.13 -4.03
N PRO A 86 -12.58 6.15 -3.28
CA PRO A 86 -11.84 4.95 -2.86
C PRO A 86 -11.45 4.04 -4.04
N ALA A 87 -12.29 3.94 -5.07
CA ALA A 87 -12.02 3.08 -6.22
C ALA A 87 -10.81 3.58 -7.03
N LEU A 88 -10.82 4.86 -7.42
CA LEU A 88 -9.77 5.43 -8.28
C LEU A 88 -8.44 5.56 -7.53
N ALA A 89 -8.48 5.97 -6.25
CA ALA A 89 -7.30 5.98 -5.40
C ALA A 89 -6.67 4.58 -5.28
N SER A 90 -7.48 3.53 -5.13
CA SER A 90 -6.98 2.15 -4.97
C SER A 90 -6.33 1.61 -6.24
N VAL A 91 -6.91 1.89 -7.40
CA VAL A 91 -6.30 1.51 -8.69
C VAL A 91 -4.97 2.23 -8.86
N SER A 92 -4.92 3.54 -8.60
CA SER A 92 -3.69 4.34 -8.65
C SER A 92 -2.59 3.77 -7.76
N ALA A 93 -2.90 3.44 -6.50
CA ALA A 93 -1.94 2.87 -5.56
C ALA A 93 -1.39 1.51 -6.03
N ARG A 94 -2.24 0.66 -6.64
CA ARG A 94 -1.84 -0.69 -7.11
C ARG A 94 -0.97 -0.66 -8.36
N ILE A 95 -1.11 0.35 -9.21
CA ILE A 95 -0.25 0.53 -10.39
C ILE A 95 1.22 0.71 -10.00
N SER A 96 1.51 1.16 -8.77
CA SER A 96 2.89 1.30 -8.25
C SER A 96 3.71 0.01 -8.31
N VAL A 97 3.06 -1.17 -8.36
CA VAL A 97 3.72 -2.47 -8.52
C VAL A 97 4.58 -2.54 -9.80
N GLY A 98 4.30 -1.70 -10.80
CA GLY A 98 5.14 -1.59 -12.00
C GLY A 98 6.58 -1.17 -11.69
N ILE A 99 6.82 -0.35 -10.67
CA ILE A 99 8.16 0.12 -10.30
C ILE A 99 9.05 -1.04 -9.85
N PRO A 100 8.71 -1.84 -8.81
CA PRO A 100 9.56 -2.95 -8.41
C PRO A 100 9.68 -4.03 -9.50
N VAL A 101 8.67 -4.22 -10.34
CA VAL A 101 8.74 -5.14 -11.48
C VAL A 101 9.79 -4.69 -12.51
N ILE A 102 9.80 -3.41 -12.89
CA ILE A 102 10.81 -2.88 -13.82
C ILE A 102 12.21 -2.99 -13.21
N LEU A 103 12.36 -2.70 -11.92
CA LEU A 103 13.63 -2.85 -11.21
C LEU A 103 14.08 -4.31 -11.15
N ALA A 104 13.17 -5.27 -10.93
CA ALA A 104 13.47 -6.70 -10.97
C ALA A 104 14.06 -7.13 -12.32
N ILE A 105 13.45 -6.70 -13.42
CA ILE A 105 13.91 -7.04 -14.78
C ILE A 105 15.25 -6.35 -15.10
N THR A 106 15.43 -5.09 -14.71
CA THR A 106 16.60 -4.28 -15.12
C THR A 106 17.81 -4.43 -14.21
N ILE A 107 17.61 -4.46 -12.88
CA ILE A 107 18.70 -4.55 -11.89
C ILE A 107 19.03 -6.01 -11.60
N PHE A 108 18.02 -6.85 -11.42
CA PHE A 108 18.21 -8.25 -11.05
C PHE A 108 18.27 -9.19 -12.26
N ASN A 109 18.13 -8.65 -13.48
CA ASN A 109 18.12 -9.41 -14.74
C ASN A 109 17.12 -10.58 -14.73
N GLU A 110 15.98 -10.40 -14.07
CA GLU A 110 14.91 -11.41 -14.09
C GLU A 110 14.25 -11.48 -15.46
N SER A 111 14.21 -12.69 -16.04
CA SER A 111 13.52 -12.95 -17.29
C SER A 111 12.06 -13.33 -17.02
N PRO A 112 11.07 -12.51 -17.42
CA PRO A 112 9.68 -12.80 -17.13
C PRO A 112 9.19 -14.02 -17.90
N GLY A 113 8.48 -14.92 -17.22
CA GLY A 113 7.81 -16.06 -17.82
C GLY A 113 6.51 -15.69 -18.54
N THR A 114 5.94 -16.66 -19.27
CA THR A 114 4.73 -16.46 -20.09
C THR A 114 3.54 -15.91 -19.30
N TYR A 115 3.31 -16.38 -18.06
CA TYR A 115 2.22 -15.88 -17.23
C TYR A 115 2.43 -14.43 -16.75
N GLN A 116 3.68 -14.03 -16.51
CA GLN A 116 4.02 -12.66 -16.11
C GLN A 116 3.80 -11.69 -17.28
N LEU A 117 4.17 -12.10 -18.49
CA LEU A 117 3.89 -11.34 -19.72
C LEU A 117 2.38 -11.13 -19.92
N ALA A 118 1.56 -12.16 -19.69
CA ALA A 118 0.10 -12.00 -19.73
C ALA A 118 -0.40 -11.01 -18.66
N GLY A 119 0.17 -11.03 -17.46
CA GLY A 119 -0.12 -10.07 -16.39
C GLY A 119 0.26 -8.62 -16.77
N PHE A 120 1.38 -8.43 -17.48
CA PHE A 120 1.79 -7.11 -17.95
C PHE A 120 0.81 -6.55 -18.99
N SER A 121 0.35 -7.38 -19.93
CA SER A 121 -0.70 -6.99 -20.88
C SER A 121 -1.98 -6.54 -20.17
N LEU A 122 -2.41 -7.25 -19.13
CA LEU A 122 -3.58 -6.88 -18.35
C LEU A 122 -3.37 -5.58 -17.54
N THR A 123 -2.14 -5.31 -17.11
CA THR A 123 -1.78 -4.04 -16.46
C THR A 123 -1.90 -2.87 -17.44
N VAL A 124 -1.49 -3.04 -18.69
CA VAL A 124 -1.68 -2.02 -19.75
C VAL A 124 -3.17 -1.74 -19.99
N VAL A 125 -4.00 -2.78 -20.08
CA VAL A 125 -5.47 -2.62 -20.19
C VAL A 125 -6.03 -1.83 -19.00
N THR A 126 -5.58 -2.15 -17.78
CA THR A 126 -5.97 -1.43 -16.57
C THR A 126 -5.60 0.04 -16.63
N LEU A 127 -4.42 0.39 -17.13
CA LEU A 127 -3.97 1.78 -17.30
C LEU A 127 -4.85 2.55 -18.29
N ILE A 128 -5.24 1.92 -19.41
CA ILE A 128 -6.14 2.52 -20.40
C ILE A 128 -7.50 2.84 -19.77
N PHE A 129 -8.10 1.90 -19.05
CA PHE A 129 -9.38 2.13 -18.37
C PHE A 129 -9.27 3.16 -17.25
N PHE A 130 -8.17 3.16 -16.50
CA PHE A 130 -7.90 4.16 -15.47
C PHE A 130 -7.83 5.58 -16.06
N TYR A 131 -7.15 5.75 -17.20
CA TYR A 131 -7.09 7.02 -17.92
C TYR A 131 -8.47 7.54 -18.34
N PHE A 132 -9.33 6.67 -18.90
CA PHE A 132 -10.70 7.06 -19.25
C PHE A 132 -11.54 7.44 -18.03
N SER A 133 -11.34 6.76 -16.90
CA SER A 133 -12.05 7.08 -15.66
C SER A 133 -11.64 8.45 -15.10
N LEU A 134 -10.38 8.85 -15.23
CA LEU A 134 -9.93 10.18 -14.81
C LEU A 134 -10.53 11.30 -15.68
N LYS A 135 -10.62 11.08 -17.01
CA LYS A 135 -11.17 12.09 -17.94
C LYS A 135 -12.62 12.48 -17.58
N LYS A 136 -13.41 11.54 -17.07
CA LYS A 136 -14.80 11.77 -16.66
C LYS A 136 -14.93 12.56 -15.34
N VAL A 137 -13.92 12.56 -14.48
CA VAL A 137 -13.92 13.30 -13.20
C VAL A 137 -13.65 14.79 -13.42
N ASN A 138 -12.93 15.15 -14.50
CA ASN A 138 -12.56 16.53 -14.83
C ASN A 138 -13.57 17.26 -15.75
N THR A 139 -14.72 16.66 -16.05
CA THR A 139 -15.83 17.23 -16.84
C THR A 139 -17.08 17.28 -15.99
#